data_AF-A0A534IQ62-F1
#
_entry.id   AF-A0A534IQ62-F1
#
_cell.length_a   1.000
_cell.length_b   1.000
_cell.length_c   1.000
_cell.angle_alpha   90.00
_cell.angle_beta   90.00
_cell.angle_gamma   90.00
#
_symmetry.space_group_name_H-M   'P 1'
#
loop_
_entity.id
_entity.type
_entity.pdbx_description
1 polymer ?
#
loop_
_entity_poly.entity_id
_entity_poly.type
_entity_poly.pdbx_seq_one_letter_code
_entity_poly.pdbx_strand_id
1 'polypeptide(L)'
;MARSLNLKRDRMLFYVGLVLFLLGGPGLAVGTFAHDSLRVPVGGTAYGAFGWLNTAVLAVGAIVLVVGIAFVILALRGGVLSSSEIADLKAGRSKT
;
A
#
# COMPACT_ATOMS: atom_id res chain seq x y z
N MET A 1 25.14 -13.56 -3.62
CA MET A 1 25.22 -12.23 -2.97
C MET A 1 24.38 -12.25 -1.72
N ALA A 2 24.99 -12.22 -0.53
CA ALA A 2 24.26 -12.03 0.73
C ALA A 2 23.79 -10.56 0.79
N ARG A 3 22.48 -10.32 0.75
CA ARG A 3 21.91 -8.97 0.84
C ARG A 3 21.89 -8.53 2.29
N SER A 4 22.36 -7.34 2.61
CA SER A 4 22.23 -6.80 3.97
C SER A 4 20.75 -6.64 4.31
N LEU A 5 20.32 -7.32 5.37
CA LEU A 5 18.98 -7.23 5.92
C LEU A 5 18.83 -5.89 6.64
N ASN A 6 18.02 -4.99 6.11
CA ASN A 6 17.72 -3.72 6.77
C ASN A 6 16.27 -3.72 7.25
N LEU A 7 16.05 -4.38 8.38
CA LEU A 7 14.71 -4.59 8.96
C LEU A 7 13.94 -3.28 9.15
N LYS A 8 14.62 -2.18 9.51
CA LYS A 8 13.97 -0.87 9.67
C LYS A 8 13.38 -0.39 8.35
N ARG A 9 14.18 -0.44 7.28
CA ARG A 9 13.74 -0.07 5.93
C ARG A 9 12.61 -0.99 5.45
N ASP A 10 12.78 -2.31 5.61
CA ASP A 10 11.82 -3.28 5.08
C ASP A 10 10.49 -3.20 5.82
N ARG A 11 10.50 -2.98 7.15
CA ARG A 11 9.29 -2.68 7.93
C ARG A 11 8.61 -1.38 7.49
N MET A 12 9.39 -0.32 7.26
CA MET A 12 8.85 0.96 6.77
C MET A 12 8.19 0.78 5.41
N LEU A 13 8.88 0.13 4.46
CA LEU A 13 8.34 -0.18 3.13
C LEU A 13 7.08 -1.02 3.21
N PHE A 14 7.02 -1.99 4.12
CA PHE A 14 5.83 -2.80 4.31
C PHE A 14 4.63 -1.96 4.75
N TYR A 15 4.76 -1.15 5.80
CA TYR A 15 3.63 -0.36 6.30
C TYR A 15 3.19 0.72 5.32
N VAL A 16 4.14 1.42 4.69
CA VAL A 16 3.82 2.42 3.66
C VAL A 16 3.16 1.73 2.47
N GLY A 17 3.72 0.61 2.00
CA GLY A 17 3.14 -0.17 0.91
C GLY A 17 1.74 -0.68 1.22
N LEU A 18 1.50 -1.14 2.44
CA LEU A 18 0.20 -1.61 2.90
C LEU A 18 -0.83 -0.47 2.92
N VAL A 19 -0.47 0.70 3.44
CA VAL A 19 -1.36 1.88 3.44
C VAL A 19 -1.71 2.28 2.01
N LEU A 20 -0.71 2.38 1.11
CA LEU A 20 -0.95 2.72 -0.29
C LEU A 20 -1.81 1.67 -1.01
N PHE A 21 -1.55 0.38 -0.78
CA PHE A 21 -2.36 -0.71 -1.30
C PHE A 21 -3.83 -0.59 -0.86
N LEU A 22 -4.05 -0.35 0.44
CA LEU A 22 -5.38 -0.21 1.01
C LEU A 22 -6.10 1.02 0.47
N LEU A 23 -5.41 2.17 0.34
CA LEU A 23 -6.01 3.40 -0.20
C LEU A 23 -6.33 3.27 -1.70
N GLY A 24 -5.40 2.74 -2.49
CA GLY A 24 -5.53 2.62 -3.94
C GLY A 24 -6.47 1.50 -4.40
N GLY A 25 -6.69 0.46 -3.60
CA GLY A 25 -7.63 -0.62 -3.91
C GLY A 25 -8.94 -0.48 -3.13
N PRO A 26 -9.05 -1.07 -1.93
CA PRO A 26 -10.26 -1.02 -1.11
C PRO A 26 -10.79 0.39 -0.84
N GLY A 27 -9.92 1.34 -0.51
CA GLY A 27 -10.29 2.72 -0.20
C GLY A 27 -10.91 3.43 -1.40
N LEU A 28 -10.35 3.22 -2.59
CA LEU A 28 -10.89 3.72 -3.85
C LEU A 28 -12.28 3.12 -4.12
N ALA A 29 -12.43 1.80 -3.97
CA ALA A 29 -13.71 1.12 -4.19
C ALA A 29 -14.81 1.62 -3.22
N VAL A 30 -14.49 1.72 -1.93
CA VAL A 30 -15.41 2.25 -0.91
C VAL A 30 -15.73 3.71 -1.17
N GLY A 31 -14.72 4.52 -1.53
CA GLY A 31 -14.88 5.94 -1.83
C GLY A 31 -15.82 6.19 -2.99
N THR A 32 -15.62 5.48 -4.12
CA THR A 32 -16.50 5.59 -5.30
C THR A 32 -17.92 5.14 -4.96
N PHE A 33 -18.08 4.01 -4.27
CA PHE A 33 -19.40 3.53 -3.86
C PHE A 33 -20.12 4.53 -2.93
N ALA A 34 -19.41 5.08 -1.95
CA ALA A 34 -19.95 6.06 -1.03
C ALA A 34 -20.32 7.37 -1.73
N HIS A 35 -19.47 7.87 -2.63
CA HIS A 35 -19.73 9.06 -3.43
C HIS A 35 -21.04 8.94 -4.22
N ASP A 36 -21.20 7.83 -4.95
CA ASP A 36 -22.37 7.61 -5.80
C ASP A 36 -23.63 7.36 -4.95
N SER A 37 -23.52 6.62 -3.85
CA SER A 37 -24.66 6.29 -2.97
C SER A 37 -25.16 7.50 -2.16
N LEU A 38 -24.24 8.33 -1.66
CA LEU A 38 -24.57 9.51 -0.86
C LEU A 38 -24.88 10.73 -1.73
N ARG A 39 -24.71 10.62 -3.06
CA ARG A 39 -24.89 11.71 -4.03
C ARG A 39 -24.14 12.97 -3.61
N VAL A 40 -22.89 12.80 -3.18
CA VAL A 40 -22.05 13.92 -2.76
C VAL A 40 -21.75 14.74 -4.02
N PRO A 41 -22.16 16.02 -4.11
CA PRO A 41 -22.01 16.82 -5.32
C PRO A 41 -20.56 17.31 -5.46
N VAL A 42 -19.65 16.42 -5.88
CA VAL A 42 -18.27 16.77 -6.21
C VAL A 42 -18.16 16.84 -7.73
N GLY A 43 -18.02 18.04 -8.28
CA GLY A 43 -17.79 18.23 -9.72
C GLY A 43 -18.97 17.88 -10.66
N GLY A 44 -20.19 17.72 -10.14
CA GLY A 44 -21.42 17.52 -10.91
C GLY A 44 -22.52 16.75 -10.15
N THR A 45 -23.66 16.51 -10.81
CA THR A 45 -24.79 15.71 -10.27
C THR A 45 -25.03 14.41 -11.03
N ALA A 46 -24.06 13.98 -11.85
CA ALA A 46 -24.15 12.77 -12.66
C ALA A 46 -23.67 11.56 -11.86
N TYR A 47 -24.53 11.05 -10.96
CA TYR A 47 -24.21 9.93 -10.06
C TYR A 47 -24.44 8.53 -10.67
N GLY A 48 -25.10 8.47 -11.84
CA GLY A 48 -25.42 7.20 -12.52
C GLY A 48 -24.47 6.84 -13.67
N ALA A 49 -23.42 7.64 -13.90
CA ALA A 49 -22.47 7.45 -14.99
C ALA A 49 -21.05 7.64 -14.47
N PHE A 50 -20.09 6.92 -15.07
CA PHE A 50 -18.67 7.12 -14.83
C PHE A 50 -18.23 8.46 -15.42
N GLY A 51 -18.40 9.53 -14.65
CA GLY A 51 -17.97 10.87 -15.02
C GLY A 51 -16.45 11.01 -15.04
N TRP A 52 -15.97 12.14 -15.57
CA TRP A 52 -14.53 12.46 -15.63
C TRP A 52 -13.84 12.38 -14.26
N LEU A 53 -14.55 12.75 -13.18
CA LEU A 53 -14.05 12.67 -11.82
C LEU A 53 -13.81 11.21 -11.37
N ASN A 54 -14.77 10.31 -11.59
CA ASN A 54 -14.62 8.89 -11.25
C ASN A 54 -13.45 8.26 -12.02
N THR A 55 -13.27 8.62 -13.29
CA THR A 55 -12.13 8.19 -14.11
C THR A 55 -10.80 8.72 -13.58
N ALA A 56 -10.73 9.99 -13.17
CA ALA A 56 -9.52 10.58 -12.60
C ALA A 56 -9.15 9.92 -11.26
N VAL A 57 -10.13 9.73 -10.37
CA VAL A 57 -9.94 9.07 -9.07
C VAL A 57 -9.48 7.62 -9.27
N LEU A 58 -10.09 6.90 -10.23
CA LEU A 58 -9.67 5.55 -10.61
C LEU A 58 -8.21 5.53 -11.10
N ALA A 59 -7.83 6.45 -11.98
CA ALA A 59 -6.47 6.52 -12.52
C ALA A 59 -5.43 6.80 -11.43
N VAL A 60 -5.69 7.79 -10.57
CA VAL A 60 -4.80 8.12 -9.43
C VAL A 60 -4.69 6.94 -8.48
N GLY A 61 -5.82 6.35 -8.09
CA GLY A 61 -5.79 5.25 -7.14
C GLY A 61 -5.19 3.97 -7.73
N ALA A 62 -5.29 3.73 -9.04
CA ALA A 62 -4.56 2.65 -9.72
C ALA A 62 -3.04 2.84 -9.64
N ILE A 63 -2.53 4.07 -9.83
CA ILE A 63 -1.11 4.39 -9.65
C ILE A 63 -0.70 4.12 -8.19
N VAL A 64 -1.47 4.64 -7.24
CA VAL A 64 -1.22 4.44 -5.80
C VAL A 64 -1.20 2.95 -5.44
N LEU A 65 -2.12 2.17 -5.99
CA LEU A 65 -2.19 0.72 -5.78
C LEU A 65 -0.94 0.03 -6.31
N VAL A 66 -0.51 0.32 -7.55
CA VAL A 66 0.70 -0.26 -8.15
C VAL A 66 1.94 0.05 -7.31
N VAL A 67 2.09 1.29 -6.86
CA VAL A 67 3.20 1.69 -5.98
C VAL A 67 3.15 0.95 -4.64
N GLY A 68 1.96 0.83 -4.04
CA GLY A 68 1.74 0.08 -2.81
C GLY A 68 2.14 -1.39 -2.93
N ILE A 69 1.70 -2.06 -4.01
CA ILE A 69 2.08 -3.45 -4.33
C ILE A 69 3.60 -3.57 -4.47
N ALA A 70 4.24 -2.66 -5.22
CA ALA A 70 5.68 -2.68 -5.41
C ALA A 70 6.42 -2.58 -4.07
N PHE A 71 5.99 -1.69 -3.17
CA PHE A 71 6.60 -1.54 -1.85
C PHE A 71 6.41 -2.78 -0.96
N VAL A 72 5.23 -3.39 -0.96
CA VAL A 72 4.98 -4.64 -0.25
C VAL A 72 5.89 -5.75 -0.79
N ILE A 73 6.00 -5.91 -2.11
CA ILE A 73 6.90 -6.90 -2.72
C ILE A 73 8.36 -6.65 -2.32
N LEU A 74 8.81 -5.39 -2.38
CA LEU A 74 10.19 -5.02 -2.01
C LEU A 74 10.48 -5.27 -0.53
N ALA A 75 9.50 -5.01 0.34
CA ALA A 75 9.60 -5.29 1.77
C ALA A 75 9.67 -6.80 2.05
N LEU A 76 8.85 -7.60 1.35
CA LEU A 76 8.81 -9.06 1.53
C LEU A 76 10.03 -9.76 0.92
N ARG A 77 10.70 -9.18 -0.08
CA ARG A 77 11.98 -9.70 -0.64
C ARG A 77 13.12 -9.73 0.39
N GLY A 78 12.99 -9.03 1.52
CA GLY A 78 13.94 -9.09 2.64
C GLY A 78 13.88 -10.40 3.41
N GLY A 79 12.79 -11.16 3.34
CA GLY A 79 12.66 -12.48 3.98
C GLY A 79 12.15 -12.44 5.42
N VAL A 80 11.34 -13.45 5.74
CA VAL A 80 10.93 -13.80 7.10
C VAL A 80 12.18 -14.26 7.84
N LEU A 81 12.51 -13.59 8.95
CA LEU A 81 13.67 -13.94 9.77
C LEU A 81 13.53 -15.38 10.26
N SER A 82 14.57 -16.17 10.11
CA SER A 82 14.68 -17.47 10.76
C SER A 82 14.72 -17.32 12.29
N SER A 83 14.30 -18.34 13.03
CA SER A 83 14.30 -18.30 14.50
C SER A 83 15.67 -17.95 15.10
N SER A 84 16.76 -18.35 14.43
CA SER A 84 18.13 -17.99 14.83
C SER A 84 18.44 -16.50 14.64
N GLU A 85 17.99 -15.88 13.53
CA GLU A 85 18.18 -14.45 13.29
C GLU A 85 17.36 -13.60 14.28
N ILE A 86 16.17 -14.07 14.65
CA ILE A 86 15.34 -13.44 15.69
C ILE A 86 16.05 -13.52 17.06
N ALA A 87 16.65 -14.67 17.39
CA ALA A 87 17.40 -14.85 18.63
C ALA A 87 18.62 -13.94 18.69
N ASP A 88 19.38 -13.81 17.59
CA ASP A 88 20.55 -12.93 17.49
C ASP A 88 20.18 -11.45 17.65
N LEU A 89 19.08 -11.01 17.03
CA LEU A 89 18.54 -9.66 17.20
C LEU A 89 18.10 -9.39 18.65
N LYS A 90 17.45 -10.36 19.29
CA LYS A 90 17.01 -10.26 20.70
C LYS A 90 18.20 -10.23 21.67
N ALA A 91 19.30 -10.86 21.30
CA ALA A 91 20.58 -10.82 22.03
C ALA A 91 21.40 -9.54 21.77
N GLY A 92 20.90 -8.59 20.98
CA GLY A 92 21.58 -7.34 20.65
C GLY A 92 22.76 -7.51 19.67
N ARG A 93 22.95 -8.70 19.09
CA ARG A 93 24.00 -8.97 18.11
C ARG A 93 23.48 -8.64 16.70
N SER A 94 23.49 -7.35 16.37
CA SER A 94 23.29 -6.93 14.98
C SER A 94 24.57 -7.21 14.19
N LYS A 95 24.57 -8.21 13.31
CA LYS A 95 25.59 -8.31 12.26
C LYS A 95 25.30 -7.21 11.24
N THR A 96 25.90 -6.03 11.46
CA THR A 96 26.03 -4.99 10.43
C THR A 96 26.99 -5.44 9.34
#